data_AF-A0A842KPL4-F1
#
_entry.id   AF-A0A842KPL4-F1
#
_cell.length_a   1.000
_cell.length_b   1.000
_cell.length_c   1.000
_cell.angle_alpha   90.00
_cell.angle_beta   90.00
_cell.angle_gamma   90.00
#
_symmetry.space_group_name_H-M   'P 1'
#
loop_
_entity.id
_entity.type
_entity.pdbx_description
1 polymer ?
#
loop_
_entity_poly.entity_id
_entity_poly.type
_entity_poly.pdbx_seq_one_letter_code
_entity_poly.pdbx_strand_id
1 'polypeptide(L)'
;MDDEIKSKHPRAILNELKWKEGMDINECTIEYIHRGLPGNTKTIPGEYVKEIGHSFFTLFPDTMIPYHRILQIKYKGKTIYTKAEKLLIFNVHGKNSEKG
;
A
#
# COMPACT_ATOMS: atom_id res chain seq x y z
N MET A 1 -12.94 -17.38 -11.40
CA MET A 1 -11.67 -17.18 -10.66
C MET A 1 -11.45 -15.69 -10.66
N ASP A 2 -12.05 -15.03 -9.68
CA ASP A 2 -12.24 -13.58 -9.68
C ASP A 2 -11.45 -12.97 -8.52
N ASP A 3 -10.14 -13.20 -8.57
CA ASP A 3 -9.12 -12.52 -7.77
C ASP A 3 -8.92 -11.06 -8.21
N GLU A 4 -10.01 -10.40 -8.62
CA GLU A 4 -9.98 -8.99 -8.97
C GLU A 4 -10.39 -8.16 -7.76
N ILE A 5 -9.51 -7.23 -7.38
CA ILE A 5 -9.80 -6.19 -6.40
C ILE A 5 -10.52 -5.08 -7.14
N LYS A 6 -11.79 -4.85 -6.76
CA LYS A 6 -12.66 -3.90 -7.47
C LYS A 6 -12.49 -2.47 -6.95
N SER A 7 -12.04 -2.32 -5.72
CA SER A 7 -11.93 -1.03 -5.06
C SER A 7 -10.70 -0.21 -5.47
N LYS A 8 -10.88 1.11 -5.56
CA LYS A 8 -9.80 2.09 -5.77
C LYS A 8 -9.34 2.80 -4.50
N HIS A 9 -10.04 2.56 -3.38
CA HIS A 9 -9.75 3.20 -2.09
C HIS A 9 -8.94 2.27 -1.19
N PRO A 10 -7.83 2.73 -0.57
CA PRO A 10 -6.95 1.89 0.25
C PRO A 10 -7.69 1.09 1.32
N ARG A 11 -8.64 1.71 2.01
CA ARG A 11 -9.45 1.04 3.01
C ARG A 11 -10.24 -0.13 2.45
N ALA A 12 -10.93 0.10 1.33
CA ALA A 12 -11.78 -0.93 0.72
C ALA A 12 -10.92 -2.07 0.16
N ILE A 13 -9.76 -1.75 -0.41
CA ILE A 13 -8.75 -2.73 -0.84
C ILE A 13 -8.27 -3.60 0.33
N LEU A 14 -7.88 -2.98 1.45
CA LEU A 14 -7.44 -3.73 2.63
C LEU A 14 -8.57 -4.59 3.22
N ASN A 15 -9.82 -4.11 3.17
CA ASN A 15 -10.98 -4.89 3.59
C ASN A 15 -11.22 -6.09 2.67
N GLU A 16 -11.13 -5.92 1.34
CA GLU A 16 -11.21 -7.05 0.41
C GLU A 16 -10.12 -8.06 0.71
N LEU A 17 -8.86 -7.62 0.89
CA LEU A 17 -7.75 -8.52 1.21
C LEU A 17 -7.90 -9.27 2.54
N LYS A 18 -8.55 -8.66 3.54
CA LYS A 18 -8.72 -9.26 4.87
C LYS A 18 -9.94 -10.17 4.99
N TRP A 19 -11.03 -9.83 4.31
CA TRP A 19 -12.35 -10.45 4.53
C TRP A 19 -12.91 -11.21 3.32
N LYS A 20 -12.38 -10.98 2.11
CA LYS A 20 -12.87 -11.67 0.90
C LYS A 20 -12.29 -13.08 0.86
N GLU A 21 -13.16 -14.06 0.67
CA GLU A 21 -12.76 -15.46 0.49
C GLU A 21 -11.86 -15.59 -0.75
N GLY A 22 -10.75 -16.32 -0.61
CA GLY A 22 -9.73 -16.49 -1.65
C GLY A 22 -8.64 -15.42 -1.70
N MET A 23 -8.74 -14.36 -0.88
CA MET A 23 -7.66 -13.39 -0.71
C MET A 23 -6.96 -13.56 0.63
N ASP A 24 -5.65 -13.31 0.64
CA ASP A 24 -4.84 -13.30 1.86
C ASP A 24 -4.09 -11.97 2.02
N ILE A 25 -4.40 -11.25 3.09
CA ILE A 25 -3.70 -10.01 3.45
C ILE A 25 -2.19 -10.23 3.67
N ASN A 26 -1.74 -11.43 4.03
CA ASN A 26 -0.33 -11.74 4.22
C ASN A 26 0.45 -11.68 2.90
N GLU A 27 -0.22 -11.91 1.76
CA GLU A 27 0.37 -11.81 0.43
C GLU A 27 0.40 -10.36 -0.09
N CYS A 28 0.01 -9.38 0.73
CA CYS A 28 0.06 -7.98 0.39
C CYS A 28 1.23 -7.24 1.06
N THR A 29 1.69 -6.18 0.42
CA THR A 29 2.64 -5.23 0.99
C THR A 29 2.11 -3.81 0.84
N ILE A 30 2.24 -3.04 1.91
CA ILE A 30 1.72 -1.68 2.04
C ILE A 30 2.89 -0.73 2.21
N GLU A 31 2.96 0.27 1.35
CA GLU A 31 3.95 1.34 1.44
C GLU A 31 3.27 2.64 1.86
N TYR A 32 3.81 3.31 2.87
CA TYR A 32 3.24 4.53 3.43
C TYR A 32 4.29 5.57 3.79
N ILE A 33 3.86 6.83 3.90
CA ILE A 33 4.72 7.93 4.33
C ILE A 33 4.98 7.85 5.84
N HIS A 34 6.25 7.74 6.21
CA HIS A 34 6.76 7.86 7.58
C HIS A 34 7.61 9.13 7.68
N ARG A 35 7.20 10.10 8.52
CA ARG A 35 7.88 11.40 8.64
C ARG A 35 9.19 11.23 9.44
N GLY A 36 10.30 11.72 8.91
CA GLY A 36 11.55 11.89 9.68
C GLY A 36 12.87 11.53 8.99
N LEU A 37 12.88 11.18 7.70
CA LEU A 37 14.12 10.78 6.98
C LEU A 37 14.13 11.29 5.53
N PRO A 38 15.31 11.50 4.91
CA PRO A 38 15.40 11.72 3.46
C PRO A 38 14.86 10.48 2.75
N GLY A 39 13.69 10.59 2.10
CA GLY A 39 12.99 9.48 1.44
C GLY A 39 11.61 9.15 2.03
N ASN A 40 11.39 9.39 3.34
CA ASN A 40 10.10 9.39 4.06
C ASN A 40 9.07 8.26 3.78
N THR A 41 9.45 7.08 3.28
CA THR A 41 8.50 5.96 3.08
C THR A 41 8.94 4.69 3.81
N LYS A 42 7.96 3.87 4.19
CA LYS A 42 8.18 2.55 4.78
C LYS A 42 7.25 1.54 4.12
N THR A 43 7.79 0.37 3.80
CA THR A 43 7.03 -0.77 3.29
C THR A 43 6.93 -1.82 4.37
N ILE A 44 5.73 -2.37 4.55
CA ILE A 44 5.44 -3.43 5.50
C ILE A 44 4.63 -4.53 4.81
N PRO A 45 4.77 -5.80 5.24
CA PRO A 45 3.84 -6.84 4.81
C PRO A 45 2.50 -6.71 5.53
N GLY A 46 1.44 -7.20 4.88
CA GLY A 46 0.07 -7.10 5.37
C GLY A 46 -0.20 -7.91 6.63
N GLU A 47 0.66 -8.88 6.95
CA GLU A 47 0.63 -9.64 8.21
C GLU A 47 0.68 -8.74 9.46
N TYR A 48 1.31 -7.55 9.35
CA TYR A 48 1.38 -6.62 10.47
C TYR A 48 0.05 -5.88 10.70
N VAL A 49 -0.93 -5.97 9.79
CA VAL A 49 -2.21 -5.27 9.89
C VAL A 49 -3.13 -5.96 10.90
N LYS A 50 -3.11 -5.43 12.13
CA LYS A 50 -3.94 -5.88 13.25
C LYS A 50 -5.41 -5.52 13.03
N GLU A 51 -5.71 -4.25 12.77
CA GLU A 51 -7.10 -3.75 12.66
C GLU A 51 -7.28 -2.79 11.47
N ILE A 52 -8.42 -2.87 10.80
CA ILE A 52 -8.81 -1.96 9.71
C ILE A 52 -9.96 -1.10 10.22
N GLY A 53 -9.63 0.10 10.70
CA GLY A 53 -10.58 1.07 11.24
C GLY A 53 -11.21 1.97 10.17
N HIS A 54 -12.00 2.94 10.63
CA HIS A 54 -12.73 3.83 9.71
C HIS A 54 -11.81 4.75 8.91
N SER A 55 -10.84 5.38 9.58
CA SER A 55 -9.98 6.43 9.02
C SER A 55 -8.49 6.08 9.03
N PHE A 56 -8.13 5.00 9.72
CA PHE A 56 -6.76 4.48 9.87
C PHE A 56 -6.80 2.96 9.99
N PHE A 57 -5.65 2.34 9.77
CA PHE A 57 -5.40 0.94 10.13
C PHE A 57 -4.32 0.90 11.21
N THR A 58 -4.38 -0.14 12.03
CA THR A 58 -3.46 -0.34 13.15
C THR A 58 -2.54 -1.49 12.85
N LEU A 59 -1.26 -1.26 13.07
CA LEU A 59 -0.21 -2.26 12.98
C LEU A 59 0.14 -2.80 14.35
N PHE A 60 0.55 -4.06 14.40
CA PHE A 60 1.15 -4.63 15.60
C PHE A 60 2.52 -3.95 15.89
N PRO A 61 2.83 -3.54 17.13
CA PRO A 61 2.01 -3.68 18.34
C PRO A 61 0.81 -2.73 18.39
N ASP A 62 0.99 -1.41 18.22
CA ASP A 62 -0.11 -0.41 18.25
C ASP A 62 0.19 0.85 17.40
N THR A 63 0.80 0.68 16.22
CA THR A 63 1.09 1.83 15.34
C THR A 63 -0.11 2.15 14.44
N MET A 64 -0.70 3.33 14.60
CA MET A 64 -1.82 3.79 13.78
C MET A 64 -1.34 4.51 12.52
N ILE A 65 -1.74 4.03 11.36
CA ILE A 65 -1.40 4.63 10.06
C ILE A 65 -2.67 5.12 9.36
N PRO A 66 -2.82 6.43 9.13
CA PRO A 66 -3.92 6.96 8.33
C PRO A 66 -3.84 6.54 6.86
N TYR A 67 -4.99 6.26 6.24
CA TYR A 67 -5.04 5.80 4.84
C TYR A 67 -4.48 6.81 3.84
N HIS A 68 -4.60 8.11 4.11
CA HIS A 68 -4.06 9.17 3.24
C HIS A 68 -2.52 9.17 3.15
N ARG A 69 -1.84 8.41 4.03
CA ARG A 69 -0.40 8.21 3.99
C ARG A 69 0.02 7.02 3.13
N ILE A 70 -0.92 6.16 2.73
CA ILE A 70 -0.61 5.02 1.86
C ILE A 70 -0.25 5.54 0.48
N LEU A 71 0.92 5.12 0.01
CA LEU A 71 1.43 5.45 -1.31
C LEU A 71 1.20 4.33 -2.30
N GLN A 72 1.27 3.07 -1.85
CA GLN A 72 1.15 1.93 -2.73
C GLN A 72 0.68 0.71 -1.96
N ILE A 73 -0.11 -0.14 -2.60
CA ILE A 73 -0.42 -1.49 -2.13
C ILE A 73 -0.09 -2.45 -3.26
N LYS A 74 0.69 -3.49 -2.94
CA LYS A 74 0.97 -4.61 -3.83
C LYS A 74 0.34 -5.86 -3.27
N TYR A 75 -0.16 -6.72 -4.13
CA TYR A 75 -0.69 -8.03 -3.78
C TYR A 75 -0.10 -9.06 -4.74
N LYS A 76 0.49 -10.15 -4.21
CA LYS A 76 1.20 -11.16 -5.01
C LYS A 76 2.24 -10.56 -5.97
N GLY A 77 2.95 -9.53 -5.51
CA GLY A 77 3.94 -8.77 -6.31
C GLY A 77 3.36 -7.77 -7.31
N LYS A 78 2.05 -7.78 -7.58
CA LYS A 78 1.39 -6.84 -8.50
C LYS A 78 0.90 -5.60 -7.76
N THR A 79 1.20 -4.43 -8.30
CA THR A 79 0.67 -3.17 -7.76
C THR A 79 -0.82 -3.04 -8.07
N ILE A 80 -1.64 -2.97 -7.02
CA ILE A 80 -3.10 -2.85 -7.10
C ILE A 80 -3.59 -1.45 -6.73
N TYR A 81 -2.76 -0.69 -6.03
CA TYR A 81 -3.03 0.70 -5.66
C TYR A 81 -1.73 1.49 -5.71
N THR A 82 -1.79 2.70 -6.27
CA THR A 82 -0.72 3.70 -6.21
C THR A 82 -1.35 5.07 -6.06
N LYS A 83 -0.80 5.90 -5.17
CA LYS A 83 -1.16 7.30 -5.05
C LYS A 83 -0.59 8.07 -6.25
N ALA A 84 -1.40 8.92 -6.88
CA ALA A 84 -1.01 9.66 -8.09
C ALA A 84 0.29 10.49 -7.94
N GLU A 85 0.52 11.08 -6.76
CA GLU A 85 1.77 11.79 -6.45
C GLU A 85 3.01 10.92 -6.62
N LYS A 86 2.92 9.62 -6.32
CA LYS A 86 4.02 8.67 -6.50
C LYS A 86 4.31 8.41 -7.97
N LEU A 87 3.27 8.35 -8.81
CA LEU A 87 3.40 8.12 -10.25
C LEU A 87 4.14 9.29 -10.94
N LEU A 88 3.89 10.52 -10.48
CA LEU A 88 4.61 11.71 -10.96
C LEU A 88 6.10 11.64 -10.60
N ILE A 89 6.45 11.22 -9.38
CA ILE A 89 7.85 11.08 -8.94
C ILE A 89 8.58 10.03 -9.76
N PHE A 90 7.98 8.86 -10.02
CA PHE A 90 8.59 7.83 -10.85
C PHE A 90 8.86 8.31 -12.28
N ASN A 91 7.92 9.04 -12.88
CA ASN A 91 8.08 9.54 -14.25
C ASN A 91 9.16 10.63 -14.37
N VAL A 92 9.42 11.37 -13.29
CA VAL A 92 10.49 12.38 -13.24
C VAL A 92 11.88 11.74 -13.06
N HIS A 93 12.00 10.71 -12.22
CA HIS A 93 13.29 10.04 -11.99
C HIS A 93 13.66 9.02 -13.09
N GLY A 94 12.70 8.57 -13.90
CA GLY A 94 12.90 7.58 -14.97
C GLY A 94 13.46 8.13 -16.30
N LYS A 95 13.93 9.40 -16.37
CA LYS A 95 14.40 10.02 -17.63
C LYS A 95 15.92 10.24 -17.76
N ASN A 96 16.74 9.80 -16.82
CA ASN A 96 18.21 9.92 -16.94
C ASN A 96 18.90 8.61 -16.54
N SER A 97 18.87 7.59 -17.42
CA SER A 97 19.85 6.51 -17.38
C SER A 97 19.86 5.70 -18.68
N GLU A 98 19.83 6.33 -19.84
CA GLU A 98 20.37 5.71 -21.07
C GLU A 98 20.99 6.82 -21.93
N LYS A 99 22.11 6.48 -22.58
CA LYS A 99 23.01 7.31 -23.38
C LYS A 99 24.23 7.88 -22.64
N GLY A 100 25.06 6.95 -22.16
CA GLY A 100 26.49 7.02 -22.45
C GLY A 100 26.77 6.40 -23.81
#